data_AF-A0A2M7L5K7-F1
#
_entry.id   AF-A0A2M7L5K7-F1
#
_cell.length_a   1.000
_cell.length_b   1.000
_cell.length_c   1.000
_cell.angle_alpha   90.00
_cell.angle_beta   90.00
_cell.angle_gamma   90.00
#
_symmetry.space_group_name_H-M   'P 1'
#
loop_
_entity.id
_entity.type
_entity.pdbx_description
1 polymer ?
#
loop_
_entity_poly.entity_id
_entity_poly.type
_entity_poly.pdbx_seq_one_letter_code
_entity_poly.pdbx_strand_id
1 'polypeptide(L)' 'MSNSTKKAGSRTRVRKRILQPEMREQMIAESAYYRARGRGFMAGDELQDWLAA' A
#
# COMPACT_ATOMS: atom_id res chain seq x y z
N MET A 1 18.59 45.38 -2.34
CA MET A 1 18.70 44.11 -1.58
C MET A 1 17.34 43.46 -1.42
N SER A 2 17.36 42.12 -1.33
CA SER A 2 16.38 41.24 -0.64
C SER A 2 15.45 40.38 -1.51
N ASN A 3 15.95 39.15 -1.73
CA ASN A 3 15.25 37.95 -2.16
C ASN A 3 14.20 37.48 -1.14
N SER A 4 13.13 36.83 -1.59
CA SER A 4 12.46 35.75 -0.85
C SER A 4 11.67 34.82 -1.77
N THR A 5 12.42 33.87 -2.33
CA THR A 5 12.10 32.44 -2.54
C THR A 5 10.63 32.02 -2.60
N LYS A 6 10.15 31.72 -3.81
CA LYS A 6 8.93 30.92 -4.05
C LYS A 6 9.13 29.51 -3.46
N LYS A 7 8.30 29.13 -2.49
CA LYS A 7 8.28 27.79 -1.88
C LYS A 7 7.84 26.77 -2.93
N ALA A 8 8.80 26.04 -3.49
CA ALA A 8 8.51 24.90 -4.35
C ALA A 8 7.85 23.81 -3.49
N GLY A 9 6.61 23.45 -3.82
CA GLY A 9 5.90 22.35 -3.18
C GLY A 9 6.74 21.09 -3.26
N SER A 10 7.15 20.58 -2.11
CA SER A 10 7.80 19.30 -2.00
C SER A 10 6.80 18.24 -2.45
N ARG A 11 6.84 17.86 -3.73
CA ARG A 11 6.30 16.57 -4.15
C ARG A 11 6.98 15.56 -3.26
N THR A 12 6.21 15.01 -2.31
CA THR A 12 6.59 13.87 -1.51
C THR A 12 6.92 12.78 -2.50
N ARG A 13 8.21 12.70 -2.90
CA ARG A 13 8.78 11.53 -3.55
C ARG A 13 8.57 10.47 -2.50
N VAL A 14 7.48 9.70 -2.64
CA VAL A 14 7.21 8.53 -1.81
C VAL A 14 8.48 7.73 -1.93
N ARG A 15 9.33 7.84 -0.92
CA ARG A 15 10.55 7.05 -0.84
C ARG A 15 9.98 5.66 -0.88
N LYS A 16 10.21 4.95 -1.98
CA LYS A 16 9.92 3.53 -2.13
C LYS A 16 10.74 2.92 -1.00
N ARG A 17 10.14 2.83 0.20
CA ARG A 17 10.76 2.18 1.34
C ARG A 17 11.06 0.83 0.76
N ILE A 18 12.34 0.47 0.75
CA ILE A 18 12.75 -0.89 0.46
C ILE A 18 12.17 -1.67 1.65
N LEU A 19 10.88 -1.98 1.54
CA LEU A 19 10.20 -2.85 2.45
C LEU A 19 10.87 -4.18 2.19
N GLN A 20 11.41 -4.77 3.25
CA GLN A 20 11.85 -6.15 3.23
C GLN A 20 10.75 -6.97 2.55
N PRO A 21 11.09 -7.91 1.65
CA PRO A 21 10.10 -8.70 0.92
C PRO A 21 9.06 -9.32 1.87
N GLU A 22 9.50 -9.84 3.01
CA GLU A 22 8.63 -10.32 4.10
C GLU A 22 7.55 -9.32 4.55
N MET A 23 7.95 -8.05 4.74
CA MET A 23 7.02 -7.01 5.22
C MET A 23 5.95 -6.71 4.15
N ARG A 24 6.35 -6.75 2.88
CA ARG A 24 5.40 -6.57 1.78
C ARG A 24 4.42 -7.73 1.71
N GLU A 25 4.90 -8.96 1.84
CA GLU A 25 4.06 -10.17 1.85
C GLU A 25 3.09 -10.18 3.02
N GLN A 26 3.53 -9.79 4.22
CA GLN A 26 2.66 -9.65 5.39
C GLN A 26 1.53 -8.64 5.15
N MET A 27 1.84 -7.48 4.55
CA MET A 27 0.82 -6.47 4.24
C MET A 27 -0.19 -6.96 3.19
N ILE A 28 0.28 -7.73 2.19
CA ILE A 28 -0.59 -8.33 1.17
C ILE A 28 -1.50 -9.37 1.81
N ALA A 29 -0.94 -10.26 2.63
CA ALA A 29 -1.69 -11.30 3.34
C ALA A 29 -2.75 -10.72 4.27
N GLU A 30 -2.39 -9.69 5.04
CA GLU A 30 -3.32 -8.98 5.93
C GLU A 30 -4.47 -8.32 5.13
N SER A 31 -4.14 -7.67 4.01
CA SER A 31 -5.14 -7.03 3.15
C SER A 31 -6.09 -8.04 2.51
N ALA A 32 -5.56 -9.16 2.00
CA ALA A 32 -6.34 -10.26 1.45
C ALA A 32 -7.26 -10.87 2.52
N TYR A 33 -6.77 -11.07 3.74
CA TYR A 33 -7.57 -11.57 4.87
C TYR A 33 -8.77 -10.67 5.18
N TYR A 34 -8.57 -9.35 5.27
CA TYR A 34 -9.67 -8.44 5.55
C TYR A 34 -10.69 -8.37 4.41
N ARG A 35 -10.24 -8.50 3.16
CA ARG A 35 -11.12 -8.59 1.99
C ARG A 35 -11.96 -9.87 2.04
N ALA A 36 -11.32 -11.02 2.26
CA ALA A 36 -12.00 -12.31 2.40
C ALA A 36 -13.00 -12.27 3.57
N ARG A 37 -12.60 -11.71 4.71
CA ARG A 37 -13.49 -11.51 5.87
C ARG A 37 -14.70 -10.64 5.53
N GLY A 38 -14.52 -9.56 4.78
CA GLY A 38 -15.61 -8.68 4.33
C GLY A 38 -16.63 -9.39 3.43
N ARG A 39 -16.20 -10.39 2.67
CA ARG A 39 -17.07 -11.25 1.86
C ARG A 39 -17.62 -12.47 2.63
N GLY A 40 -17.19 -12.69 3.88
CA GLY A 40 -17.57 -13.87 4.65
C GLY A 40 -16.85 -15.16 4.23
N PHE A 41 -15.62 -15.05 3.70
CA PHE A 41 -14.79 -16.18 3.25
C PHE A 41 -15.49 -17.06 2.20
N MET A 42 -16.15 -16.44 1.21
CA MET A 42 -16.77 -17.18 0.12
C MET A 42 -15.72 -17.99 -0.66
N ALA A 43 -16.00 -19.29 -0.84
CA ALA A 43 -15.13 -20.17 -1.60
C ALA A 43 -15.02 -19.71 -3.06
N GLY A 44 -13.78 -19.62 -3.56
CA GLY A 44 -13.49 -19.23 -4.94
C GLY A 44 -12.98 -17.79 -5.13
N ASP A 45 -13.11 -16.92 -4.12
CA ASP A 45 -12.67 -15.52 -4.21
C ASP A 45 -11.28 -15.26 -3.61
N GLU A 46 -10.68 -16.27 -2.96
CA GLU A 46 -9.38 -16.14 -2.29
C GLU A 46 -8.31 -15.57 -3.22
N LEU A 47 -8.18 -16.12 -4.44
CA LEU A 47 -7.20 -15.63 -5.42
C LEU A 47 -7.43 -14.16 -5.79
N GLN A 48 -8.69 -13.74 -5.90
CA GLN A 48 -9.02 -12.34 -6.19
C GLN A 48 -8.68 -11.42 -5.02
N ASP A 49 -8.83 -11.90 -3.78
CA ASP A 49 -8.44 -11.15 -2.59
C ASP A 49 -6.92 -10.97 -2.50
N TRP A 50 -6.15 -11.99 -2.87
CA TRP A 50 -4.68 -11.90 -2.98
C TRP A 50 -4.23 -10.96 -4.11
N LEU A 51 -4.91 -10.97 -5.26
CA LEU A 51 -4.59 -10.10 -6.40
C LEU A 51 -4.97 -8.63 -6.16
N ALA A 52 -5.98 -8.36 -5.34
CA ALA A 52 -6.47 -7.02 -5.05
C ALA A 52 -5.78 -6.33 -3.84
N ALA A 53 -4.89 -7.04 -3.16
CA ALA A 53 -4.08 -6.57 -2.03
C ALA A 53 -2.80 -5.86 -2.49
#